data_AF-A0A2H5VCY6-F1
#
_entry.id   AF-A0A2H5VCY6-F1
#
_cell.length_a   1.000
_cell.length_b   1.000
_cell.length_c   1.000
_cell.angle_alpha   90.00
_cell.angle_beta   90.00
_cell.angle_gamma   90.00
#
_symmetry.space_group_name_H-M   'P 1'
#
loop_
_entity.id
_entity.type
_entity.pdbx_description
1 polymer ?
#
loop_
_entity_poly.entity_id
_entity_poly.type
_entity_poly.pdbx_seq_one_letter_code
_entity_poly.pdbx_strand_id
1 'polypeptide(L)'
;MAQMPALLPKEVEMQRLKKILIMVIVMGSVAASVEVDNFVDGSLHQTSIRDSAFTPAHWWLYSHFVALPLGWGAIMIYDRRVPLMRGPNNSVNTGIKMTIIGYLGTMFTIGINEMWHFWFVEEVFAVPNHWSFNMGVVVAFMGALAYVVRLYVRMVELGMETPPSNPYVAEMYKLALEGKLYSRSIP
;
A
#
# COMPACT_ATOMS: atom_id res chain seq x y z
N MET A 1 -8.67 24.00 -23.46
CA MET A 1 -9.26 24.46 -22.18
C MET A 1 -9.57 23.24 -21.34
N ALA A 2 -8.84 23.02 -20.23
CA ALA A 2 -9.20 21.96 -19.29
C ALA A 2 -10.56 22.35 -18.68
N GLN A 3 -11.60 21.52 -18.88
CA GLN A 3 -12.87 21.70 -18.18
C GLN A 3 -12.57 21.83 -16.68
N MET A 4 -13.03 22.93 -16.07
CA MET A 4 -13.05 23.03 -14.62
C MET A 4 -13.72 21.75 -14.09
N PRO A 5 -13.07 20.98 -13.21
CA PRO A 5 -13.67 19.77 -12.71
C PRO A 5 -14.99 20.15 -12.03
N ALA A 6 -16.10 19.57 -12.51
CA ALA A 6 -17.40 19.78 -11.92
C ALA A 6 -17.31 19.57 -10.41
N LEU A 7 -17.60 20.62 -9.64
CA LEU A 7 -17.60 20.59 -8.18
C LEU A 7 -18.62 19.55 -7.76
N LEU A 8 -18.14 18.43 -7.21
CA LEU A 8 -19.02 17.43 -6.62
C LEU A 8 -19.64 18.01 -5.35
N PRO A 9 -20.89 17.66 -5.03
CA PRO A 9 -21.42 17.91 -3.70
C PRO A 9 -20.48 17.32 -2.64
N LYS A 10 -20.27 18.07 -1.56
CA LYS A 10 -19.35 17.72 -0.46
C LYS A 10 -19.56 16.30 0.06
N GLU A 11 -20.81 15.91 0.24
CA GLU A 11 -21.24 14.63 0.78
C GLU A 11 -20.88 13.49 -0.17
N VAL A 12 -21.08 13.70 -1.47
CA VAL A 12 -20.76 12.73 -2.53
C VAL A 12 -19.25 12.55 -2.65
N GLU A 13 -18.50 13.65 -2.58
CA GLU A 13 -17.05 13.60 -2.60
C GLU A 13 -16.50 12.85 -1.38
N MET A 14 -16.97 13.20 -0.17
CA MET A 14 -16.60 12.52 1.08
C MET A 14 -16.91 11.01 1.01
N GLN A 15 -18.08 10.63 0.50
CA GLN A 15 -18.44 9.22 0.35
C GLN A 15 -17.48 8.46 -0.58
N ARG A 16 -17.07 9.09 -1.70
CA ARG A 16 -16.11 8.50 -2.64
C ARG A 16 -14.73 8.37 -2.02
N LEU A 17 -14.27 9.38 -1.28
CA LEU A 17 -12.99 9.35 -0.57
C LEU A 17 -12.97 8.27 0.52
N LYS A 18 -14.07 8.09 1.27
CA LYS A 18 -14.19 6.97 2.23
C LYS A 18 -14.10 5.60 1.56
N LYS A 19 -14.69 5.43 0.38
CA LYS A 19 -14.58 4.19 -0.40
C LYS A 19 -13.14 3.95 -0.87
N ILE A 20 -12.47 4.99 -1.36
CA ILE A 20 -11.04 4.94 -1.70
C ILE A 20 -10.22 4.54 -0.46
N LEU A 21 -10.48 5.15 0.69
CA LEU A 21 -9.78 4.84 1.94
C LEU A 21 -9.93 3.36 2.32
N ILE A 22 -11.13 2.79 2.21
CA ILE A 22 -11.35 1.36 2.44
C ILE A 22 -10.53 0.52 1.46
N MET A 23 -10.54 0.86 0.17
CA MET A 23 -9.72 0.15 -0.82
C MET A 23 -8.23 0.24 -0.49
N VAL A 24 -7.73 1.41 -0.08
CA VAL A 24 -6.34 1.62 0.33
C VAL A 24 -6.00 0.81 1.58
N ILE A 25 -6.89 0.73 2.57
CA ILE A 25 -6.71 -0.11 3.77
C ILE A 25 -6.58 -1.57 3.37
N VAL A 26 -7.48 -2.07 2.49
CA VAL A 26 -7.40 -3.44 1.96
C VAL A 26 -6.06 -3.67 1.27
N MET A 27 -5.62 -2.74 0.41
CA MET A 27 -4.32 -2.86 -0.26
C MET A 27 -3.14 -2.78 0.71
N GLY A 28 -3.24 -1.99 1.77
CA GLY A 28 -2.25 -1.92 2.84
C GLY A 28 -2.16 -3.22 3.64
N SER A 29 -3.28 -3.88 3.90
CA SER A 29 -3.31 -5.20 4.53
C SER A 29 -2.68 -6.27 3.65
N VAL A 30 -2.97 -6.26 2.35
CA VAL A 30 -2.34 -7.17 1.36
C VAL A 30 -0.84 -6.88 1.26
N ALA A 31 -0.41 -5.62 1.31
CA ALA A 31 1.01 -5.29 1.32
C ALA A 31 1.71 -5.77 2.60
N ALA A 32 1.04 -5.66 3.75
CA ALA A 32 1.58 -6.14 5.02
C ALA A 32 1.67 -7.67 5.09
N SER A 33 0.78 -8.41 4.44
CA SER A 33 0.87 -9.88 4.41
C SER A 33 2.06 -10.41 3.61
N VAL A 34 2.62 -9.62 2.69
CA VAL A 34 3.86 -9.99 1.95
C VAL A 34 5.02 -10.30 2.90
N GLU A 35 5.08 -9.64 4.07
CA GLU A 35 6.14 -9.92 5.05
C GLU A 35 6.09 -11.36 5.56
N VAL A 36 4.88 -11.90 5.78
CA VAL A 36 4.70 -13.30 6.18
C VAL A 36 5.25 -14.23 5.10
N ASP A 37 4.98 -13.90 3.84
CA ASP A 37 5.40 -14.69 2.69
C ASP A 37 6.92 -14.69 2.53
N ASN A 38 7.56 -13.53 2.73
CA ASN A 38 9.01 -13.40 2.70
C ASN A 38 9.67 -14.30 3.77
N PHE A 39 9.09 -14.37 4.98
CA PHE A 39 9.59 -15.27 6.03
C PHE A 39 9.42 -16.75 5.65
N VAL A 40 8.28 -17.11 5.06
CA VAL A 40 8.01 -18.47 4.61
C VAL A 40 8.96 -18.86 3.47
N ASP A 41 9.16 -17.98 2.49
CA ASP A 41 10.06 -18.23 1.36
C ASP A 41 11.51 -18.38 1.85
N GLY A 42 12.00 -17.42 2.63
CA GLY A 42 13.34 -17.49 3.23
C GLY A 42 13.58 -18.76 4.04
N SER A 43 12.58 -19.24 4.79
CA SER A 43 12.67 -20.50 5.53
C SER A 43 12.71 -21.72 4.60
N LEU A 44 11.98 -21.67 3.48
CA LEU A 44 11.95 -22.75 2.49
C LEU A 44 13.31 -22.90 1.78
N HIS A 45 13.95 -21.79 1.41
CA HIS A 45 15.30 -21.81 0.81
C HIS A 45 16.33 -22.51 1.72
N GLN A 46 16.17 -22.43 3.04
CA GLN A 46 17.06 -23.08 4.02
C GLN A 46 16.74 -24.54 4.29
N THR A 47 15.57 -25.03 3.88
CA THR A 47 15.07 -26.36 4.26
C THR A 47 14.82 -27.29 3.08
N SER A 48 14.86 -26.78 1.85
CA SER A 48 14.56 -27.55 0.65
C SER A 48 15.50 -27.22 -0.50
N ILE A 49 15.95 -28.26 -1.21
CA ILE A 49 16.51 -28.11 -2.55
C ILE A 49 15.33 -28.00 -3.52
N ARG A 50 15.30 -26.93 -4.31
CA ARG A 50 14.14 -26.59 -5.14
C ARG A 50 14.22 -27.27 -6.51
N ASP A 51 13.17 -28.00 -6.89
CA ASP A 51 13.03 -28.57 -8.24
C ASP A 51 12.64 -27.51 -9.30
N SER A 52 12.19 -26.33 -8.85
CA SER A 52 11.74 -25.23 -9.71
C SER A 52 11.67 -23.91 -8.93
N ALA A 53 11.58 -22.78 -9.64
CA ALA A 53 11.24 -21.47 -9.08
C ALA A 53 9.74 -21.32 -8.70
N PHE A 54 8.94 -22.37 -8.90
CA PHE A 54 7.52 -22.43 -8.53
C PHE A 54 7.32 -23.31 -7.29
N THR A 55 7.93 -22.94 -6.17
CA THR A 55 7.66 -23.60 -4.89
C THR A 55 6.30 -23.17 -4.30
N PRO A 56 5.76 -23.88 -3.30
CA PRO A 56 4.55 -23.43 -2.60
C PRO A 56 4.68 -22.01 -2.02
N ALA A 57 5.86 -21.64 -1.49
CA ALA A 57 6.11 -20.30 -0.96
C ALA A 57 6.13 -19.26 -2.08
N HIS A 58 6.81 -19.55 -3.19
CA HIS A 58 6.84 -18.69 -4.37
C HIS A 58 5.44 -18.47 -4.95
N TRP A 59 4.59 -19.49 -4.95
CA TRP A 59 3.26 -19.36 -5.53
C TRP A 59 2.39 -18.35 -4.77
N TRP A 60 2.52 -18.37 -3.46
CA TRP A 60 1.83 -17.43 -2.59
C TRP A 60 2.45 -16.02 -2.68
N LEU A 61 3.77 -15.92 -2.70
CA LEU A 61 4.50 -14.65 -2.87
C LEU A 61 4.18 -13.96 -4.22
N TYR A 62 4.21 -14.70 -5.33
CA TYR A 62 3.87 -14.16 -6.66
C TYR A 62 2.43 -13.66 -6.75
N SER A 63 1.51 -14.27 -6.01
CA SER A 63 0.11 -13.84 -5.99
C SER A 63 -0.04 -12.40 -5.49
N HIS A 64 0.77 -11.98 -4.52
CA HIS A 64 0.80 -10.60 -4.04
C HIS A 64 1.33 -9.63 -5.08
N PHE A 65 2.36 -10.01 -5.83
CA PHE A 65 2.91 -9.18 -6.89
C PHE A 65 2.00 -9.02 -8.10
N VAL A 66 1.00 -9.89 -8.25
CA VAL A 66 -0.11 -9.69 -9.19
C VAL A 66 -1.23 -8.86 -8.55
N ALA A 67 -1.62 -9.18 -7.31
CA ALA A 67 -2.74 -8.56 -6.61
C ALA A 67 -2.51 -7.07 -6.32
N LEU A 68 -1.30 -6.70 -5.90
CA LEU A 68 -0.93 -5.33 -5.53
C LEU A 68 -1.06 -4.34 -6.70
N PRO A 69 -0.38 -4.52 -7.85
CA PRO A 69 -0.51 -3.58 -8.97
C PRO A 69 -1.93 -3.54 -9.53
N LEU A 70 -2.65 -4.67 -9.58
CA LEU A 70 -4.05 -4.70 -10.04
C LEU A 70 -4.99 -3.99 -9.08
N GLY A 71 -4.84 -4.20 -7.77
CA GLY A 71 -5.66 -3.54 -6.76
C GLY A 71 -5.43 -2.02 -6.72
N TRP A 72 -4.18 -1.59 -6.84
CA TRP A 72 -3.86 -0.17 -7.01
C TRP A 72 -4.34 0.39 -8.36
N GLY A 73 -4.37 -0.43 -9.42
CA GLY A 73 -5.03 -0.11 -10.68
C GLY A 73 -6.56 0.08 -10.53
N ALA A 74 -7.21 -0.74 -9.70
CA ALA A 74 -8.63 -0.56 -9.40
C ALA A 74 -8.89 0.75 -8.62
N ILE A 75 -8.02 1.08 -7.65
CA ILE A 75 -8.04 2.39 -6.97
C ILE A 75 -7.87 3.52 -7.99
N MET A 76 -6.90 3.41 -8.90
CA MET A 76 -6.68 4.40 -9.97
C MET A 76 -7.94 4.63 -10.80
N ILE A 77 -8.63 3.58 -11.22
CA ILE A 77 -9.86 3.67 -12.01
C ILE A 77 -10.98 4.33 -11.19
N TYR A 78 -11.12 3.96 -9.92
CA TYR A 78 -12.14 4.53 -9.04
C TYR A 78 -11.86 6.00 -8.71
N ASP A 79 -10.59 6.37 -8.48
CA ASP A 79 -10.12 7.74 -8.20
C ASP A 79 -10.50 8.72 -9.30
N ARG A 80 -10.68 8.25 -10.55
CA ARG A 80 -11.21 9.07 -11.64
C ARG A 80 -12.58 9.66 -11.32
N ARG A 81 -13.35 9.10 -10.37
CA ARG A 81 -14.62 9.64 -9.90
C ARG A 81 -14.46 10.82 -8.94
N VAL A 82 -13.24 11.18 -8.52
CA VAL A 82 -12.96 12.32 -7.64
C VAL A 82 -12.03 13.30 -8.36
N PRO A 83 -12.58 14.30 -9.08
CA PRO A 83 -11.78 15.17 -9.93
C PRO A 83 -10.65 15.92 -9.22
N LEU A 84 -10.80 16.24 -7.93
CA LEU A 84 -9.83 16.98 -7.13
C LEU A 84 -8.64 16.13 -6.61
N MET A 85 -8.73 14.81 -6.76
CA MET A 85 -7.62 13.89 -6.48
C MET A 85 -6.69 13.69 -7.68
N ARG A 86 -7.11 14.14 -8.87
CA ARG A 86 -6.37 13.98 -10.12
C ARG A 86 -5.11 14.83 -10.14
N GLY A 87 -4.10 14.35 -10.86
CA GLY A 87 -2.87 15.07 -11.09
C GLY A 87 -3.02 16.24 -12.08
N PRO A 88 -1.94 16.98 -12.34
CA PRO A 88 -1.92 18.06 -13.32
C PRO A 88 -2.47 17.61 -14.67
N ASN A 89 -3.19 18.49 -15.37
CA ASN A 89 -3.80 18.22 -16.68
C ASN A 89 -4.72 16.98 -16.70
N ASN A 90 -5.51 16.77 -15.63
CA ASN A 90 -6.45 15.64 -15.55
C ASN A 90 -5.76 14.26 -15.60
N SER A 91 -4.46 14.20 -15.29
CA SER A 91 -3.68 12.97 -15.25
C SER A 91 -3.96 12.15 -13.98
N VAL A 92 -3.47 10.92 -13.95
CA VAL A 92 -3.48 10.09 -12.73
C VAL A 92 -2.63 10.78 -11.65
N ASN A 93 -3.06 10.67 -10.40
CA ASN A 93 -2.29 11.13 -9.25
C ASN A 93 -0.86 10.54 -9.26
N THR A 94 0.15 11.36 -8.98
CA THR A 94 1.55 10.92 -9.00
C THR A 94 1.84 9.83 -7.97
N GLY A 95 1.25 9.89 -6.78
CA GLY A 95 1.39 8.85 -5.76
C GLY A 95 0.87 7.49 -6.27
N ILE A 96 -0.32 7.46 -6.87
CA ILE A 96 -0.88 6.23 -7.47
C ILE A 96 0.05 5.68 -8.57
N LYS A 97 0.54 6.54 -9.48
CA LYS A 97 1.45 6.12 -10.56
C LYS A 97 2.71 5.48 -10.00
N MET A 98 3.36 6.13 -9.03
CA MET A 98 4.55 5.60 -8.38
C MET A 98 4.27 4.28 -7.67
N THR A 99 3.11 4.15 -7.03
CA THR A 99 2.71 2.92 -6.34
C THR A 99 2.64 1.73 -7.30
N ILE A 100 1.90 1.91 -8.41
CA ILE A 100 1.73 0.86 -9.43
C ILE A 100 3.06 0.52 -10.09
N ILE A 101 3.84 1.53 -10.49
CA ILE A 101 5.14 1.33 -11.12
C ILE A 101 6.11 0.63 -10.17
N GLY A 102 6.11 1.01 -8.89
CA GLY A 102 6.92 0.37 -7.86
C GLY A 102 6.61 -1.12 -7.76
N TYR A 103 5.34 -1.49 -7.56
CA TYR A 103 4.95 -2.89 -7.47
C TYR A 103 5.20 -3.69 -8.76
N LEU A 104 5.00 -3.10 -9.94
CA LEU A 104 5.35 -3.75 -11.21
C LEU A 104 6.87 -3.97 -11.33
N GLY A 105 7.68 -3.00 -10.90
CA GLY A 105 9.13 -3.14 -10.84
C GLY A 105 9.55 -4.24 -9.87
N THR A 106 8.94 -4.30 -8.69
CA THR A 106 9.13 -5.37 -7.71
C THR A 106 8.78 -6.75 -8.27
N MET A 107 7.64 -6.86 -8.98
CA MET A 107 7.21 -8.12 -9.61
C MET A 107 8.25 -8.62 -10.62
N PHE A 108 8.74 -7.73 -11.49
CA PHE A 108 9.71 -8.09 -12.52
C PHE A 108 11.06 -8.49 -11.92
N THR A 109 11.49 -7.77 -10.88
CA THR A 109 12.78 -8.02 -10.21
C THR A 109 12.78 -9.32 -9.42
N ILE A 110 11.68 -9.67 -8.73
CA ILE A 110 11.55 -10.98 -8.07
C ILE A 110 11.46 -12.13 -9.07
N GLY A 111 10.68 -11.98 -10.14
CA GLY A 111 10.60 -13.01 -11.18
C GLY A 111 11.97 -13.34 -11.75
N ILE A 112 12.78 -12.31 -12.03
CA ILE A 112 14.17 -12.51 -12.45
C ILE A 112 15.02 -13.09 -11.31
N ASN A 113 14.90 -12.59 -10.07
CA ASN A 113 15.68 -13.05 -8.92
C ASN A 113 15.52 -14.55 -8.68
N GLU A 114 14.28 -15.03 -8.61
CA GLU A 114 13.97 -16.44 -8.33
C GLU A 114 14.32 -17.35 -9.50
N MET A 115 14.12 -16.88 -10.73
CA MET A 115 14.65 -17.57 -11.90
C MET A 115 16.17 -17.59 -11.90
N TRP A 116 16.88 -16.61 -11.32
CA TRP A 116 18.33 -16.62 -11.29
C TRP A 116 18.88 -17.58 -10.23
N HIS A 117 18.28 -17.61 -9.04
CA HIS A 117 18.66 -18.55 -7.98
C HIS A 117 18.45 -20.03 -8.37
N PHE A 118 17.55 -20.32 -9.31
CA PHE A 118 17.40 -21.68 -9.84
C PHE A 118 18.57 -22.09 -10.76
N TRP A 119 19.21 -21.15 -11.44
CA TRP A 119 20.26 -21.44 -12.46
C TRP A 119 21.67 -21.28 -11.90
N PHE A 120 21.85 -20.44 -10.87
CA PHE A 120 23.11 -20.23 -10.18
C PHE A 120 22.93 -20.61 -8.70
N VAL A 121 23.59 -21.69 -8.29
CA VAL A 121 23.40 -22.45 -7.03
C VAL A 121 23.69 -21.66 -5.75
N GLU A 122 24.15 -20.41 -5.83
CA GLU A 122 24.48 -19.60 -4.65
C GLU A 122 23.49 -18.46 -4.42
N GLU A 123 22.75 -18.56 -3.31
CA GLU A 123 21.91 -17.51 -2.75
C GLU A 123 22.79 -16.42 -2.10
N VAL A 124 23.55 -15.68 -2.91
CA VAL A 124 24.30 -14.52 -2.43
C VAL A 124 23.36 -13.32 -2.39
N PHE A 125 22.79 -13.04 -1.22
CA PHE A 125 21.92 -11.87 -0.97
C PHE A 125 22.57 -10.50 -1.28
N ALA A 126 23.89 -10.46 -1.53
CA ALA A 126 24.63 -9.26 -1.91
C ALA A 126 24.60 -8.95 -3.42
N VAL A 127 23.97 -9.79 -4.25
CA VAL A 127 23.93 -9.61 -5.71
C VAL A 127 23.04 -8.41 -6.08
N PRO A 128 23.42 -7.61 -7.10
CA PRO A 128 22.71 -6.36 -7.46
C PRO A 128 21.20 -6.46 -7.71
N ASN A 129 20.69 -7.65 -8.03
CA ASN A 129 19.26 -7.87 -8.28
C ASN A 129 18.38 -7.64 -7.02
N HIS A 130 18.88 -7.95 -5.82
CA HIS A 130 18.17 -7.71 -4.56
C HIS A 130 17.91 -6.22 -4.31
N TRP A 131 18.86 -5.36 -4.72
CA TRP A 131 18.70 -3.91 -4.63
C TRP A 131 17.59 -3.40 -5.55
N SER A 132 17.43 -3.99 -6.73
CA SER A 132 16.35 -3.60 -7.65
C SER A 132 14.96 -3.95 -7.11
N PHE A 133 14.81 -5.09 -6.43
CA PHE A 133 13.61 -5.46 -5.69
C PHE A 133 13.28 -4.44 -4.60
N ASN A 134 14.26 -4.15 -3.73
CA ASN A 134 14.10 -3.20 -2.63
C ASN A 134 13.74 -1.80 -3.14
N MET A 135 14.36 -1.35 -4.23
CA MET A 135 14.04 -0.05 -4.82
C MET A 135 12.61 0.00 -5.39
N GLY A 136 12.12 -1.09 -5.99
CA GLY A 136 10.72 -1.19 -6.43
C GLY A 136 9.75 -1.06 -5.24
N VAL A 137 10.03 -1.74 -4.14
CA VAL A 137 9.22 -1.68 -2.91
C VAL A 137 9.24 -0.26 -2.33
N VAL A 138 10.42 0.36 -2.21
CA VAL A 138 10.55 1.74 -1.71
C VAL A 138 9.73 2.72 -2.55
N VAL A 139 9.84 2.64 -3.87
CA VAL A 139 9.05 3.48 -4.79
C VAL A 139 7.55 3.24 -4.60
N ALA A 140 7.13 1.98 -4.43
CA ALA A 140 5.74 1.62 -4.21
C ALA A 140 5.18 2.24 -2.92
N PHE A 141 5.90 2.05 -1.80
CA PHE A 141 5.52 2.57 -0.49
C PHE A 141 5.52 4.10 -0.44
N MET A 142 6.52 4.75 -1.02
CA MET A 142 6.54 6.21 -1.12
C MET A 142 5.36 6.76 -1.92
N GLY A 143 5.02 6.10 -3.04
CA GLY A 143 3.85 6.46 -3.84
C GLY A 143 2.54 6.29 -3.06
N ALA A 144 2.41 5.16 -2.35
CA ALA A 144 1.22 4.84 -1.58
C ALA A 144 1.03 5.84 -0.43
N LEU A 145 2.11 6.14 0.30
CA LEU A 145 2.11 7.12 1.38
C LEU A 145 1.74 8.51 0.86
N ALA A 146 2.33 8.97 -0.25
CA ALA A 146 1.99 10.25 -0.85
C ALA A 146 0.51 10.33 -1.24
N TYR A 147 -0.07 9.23 -1.75
CA TYR A 147 -1.48 9.17 -2.07
C TYR A 147 -2.38 9.18 -0.82
N VAL A 148 -2.03 8.41 0.21
CA VAL A 148 -2.74 8.36 1.51
C VAL A 148 -2.76 9.75 2.15
N VAL A 149 -1.62 10.44 2.17
CA VAL A 149 -1.52 11.81 2.70
C VAL A 149 -2.45 12.74 1.94
N ARG A 150 -2.43 12.71 0.60
CA ARG A 150 -3.32 13.53 -0.23
C ARG A 150 -4.80 13.23 0.03
N LEU A 151 -5.15 11.94 0.14
CA LEU A 151 -6.50 11.47 0.44
C LEU A 151 -6.98 12.02 1.78
N TYR A 152 -6.16 11.87 2.81
CA TYR A 152 -6.48 12.32 4.17
C TYR A 152 -6.62 13.83 4.26
N VAL A 153 -5.68 14.59 3.65
CA VAL A 153 -5.76 16.06 3.57
C VAL A 153 -7.08 16.48 2.93
N ARG A 154 -7.48 15.85 1.82
CA ARG A 154 -8.74 16.20 1.14
C ARG A 154 -9.97 15.89 2.01
N MET A 155 -9.95 14.80 2.76
CA MET A 155 -11.04 14.49 3.69
C MET A 155 -11.11 15.51 4.83
N VAL A 156 -9.98 15.99 5.34
CA VAL A 156 -9.92 17.05 6.36
C VAL A 156 -10.43 18.39 5.81
N GLU A 157 -10.08 18.76 4.58
CA GLU A 157 -10.62 19.95 3.90
C GLU A 157 -12.16 19.91 3.78
N LEU A 158 -12.73 18.71 3.65
CA LEU A 158 -14.18 18.48 3.63
C LEU A 158 -14.78 18.36 5.04
N GLY A 159 -14.04 18.65 6.10
CA GLY A 159 -14.54 18.65 7.47
C GLY A 159 -14.70 17.26 8.08
N MET A 160 -13.91 16.27 7.67
CA MET A 160 -13.75 15.04 8.44
C MET A 160 -13.20 15.39 9.83
N GLU A 161 -13.83 14.87 10.88
CA GLU A 161 -13.32 14.98 12.25
C GLU A 161 -11.90 14.42 12.32
N THR A 162 -10.99 15.23 12.83
CA THR A 162 -9.61 14.84 13.12
C THR A 162 -9.51 14.34 14.56
N PRO A 163 -8.53 13.49 14.90
CA PRO A 163 -8.32 13.04 16.29
C PRO A 163 -8.33 14.16 17.34
N PRO A 164 -7.77 15.37 17.09
CA PRO A 164 -7.85 16.49 18.04
C PRO A 164 -9.24 17.14 18.17
N SER A 165 -10.11 17.00 17.16
CA SER A 165 -11.47 17.57 17.16
C SER A 165 -12.53 16.57 17.61
N ASN A 166 -12.19 15.29 17.73
CA ASN A 166 -13.10 14.26 18.23
C ASN A 166 -13.11 14.26 19.78
N PRO A 167 -14.25 14.55 20.42
CA PRO A 167 -14.32 14.68 21.88
C PRO A 167 -13.96 13.39 22.62
N TYR A 168 -14.25 12.23 22.04
CA TYR A 168 -13.88 10.93 22.63
C TYR A 168 -12.38 10.66 22.57
N VAL A 169 -11.73 11.04 21.46
CA VAL A 169 -10.29 10.90 21.32
C VAL A 169 -9.56 11.89 22.23
N ALA A 170 -10.05 13.13 22.33
CA ALA A 170 -9.53 14.11 23.28
C ALA A 170 -9.67 13.64 24.73
N GLU A 171 -10.80 13.01 25.08
CA GLU A 171 -11.02 12.39 26.38
C GLU A 171 -10.05 11.22 26.63
N MET A 172 -9.84 10.34 25.64
CA MET A 172 -8.86 9.26 25.72
C MET A 172 -7.43 9.79 25.91
N TYR A 173 -7.02 10.83 25.18
CA TYR A 173 -5.71 11.47 25.39
C TYR A 173 -5.58 12.06 26.79
N LYS A 174 -6.63 12.72 27.29
CA LYS A 174 -6.67 13.24 28.65
C LYS A 174 -6.53 12.12 29.69
N LEU A 175 -7.29 11.02 29.53
CA LEU A 175 -7.20 9.84 30.38
C LEU A 175 -5.81 9.18 30.32
N ALA A 176 -5.16 9.17 29.16
CA ALA A 176 -3.80 8.66 29.00
C ALA A 176 -2.78 9.51 29.76
N LEU A 177 -2.86 10.84 29.62
CA LEU A 177 -1.99 11.78 30.34
C LEU A 177 -2.19 11.73 31.85
N GLU A 178 -3.42 11.46 32.30
CA GLU A 178 -3.74 11.26 33.72
C GLU A 178 -3.38 9.86 34.24
N GLY A 179 -2.84 8.96 33.41
CA GLY A 179 -2.52 7.58 33.77
C GLY A 179 -3.76 6.70 34.03
N LYS A 180 -4.95 7.16 33.65
CA LYS A 180 -6.25 6.54 33.93
C LYS A 180 -6.82 5.73 32.77
N LEU A 181 -6.17 5.76 31.60
CA LEU A 181 -6.64 5.07 30.40
C LEU A 181 -6.86 3.56 30.63
N TYR A 182 -5.98 2.95 31.41
CA TYR A 182 -6.02 1.53 31.76
C TYR A 182 -6.42 1.28 33.22
N SER A 183 -6.76 2.33 33.98
CA SER A 183 -7.07 2.22 35.41
C SER A 183 -8.55 1.88 35.69
N ARG A 184 -9.39 1.77 34.65
CA ARG A 184 -10.69 1.11 34.79
C ARG A 184 -10.43 -0.39 34.87
N SER A 185 -10.14 -0.85 36.08
CA SER A 185 -10.38 -2.22 36.49
C SER A 185 -11.76 -2.64 35.96
N ILE A 186 -11.75 -3.60 35.05
CA ILE A 186 -12.93 -4.34 34.63
C ILE A 186 -13.61 -4.84 35.92
N PRO A 187 -14.91 -4.56 36.16
CA PRO A 187 -15.62 -5.14 37.29
C PRO A 187 -15.69 -6.67 37.17
#